data_AF-A0A552JWJ6-F1
#
_entry.id   AF-A0A552JWJ6-F1
#
_cell.length_a   1.000
_cell.length_b   1.000
_cell.length_c   1.000
_cell.angle_alpha   90.00
_cell.angle_beta   90.00
_cell.angle_gamma   90.00
#
_symmetry.space_group_name_H-M   'P 1'
#
loop_
_entity.id
_entity.type
_entity.pdbx_description
1 polymer ?
#
loop_
_entity_poly.entity_id
_entity_poly.type
_entity_poly.pdbx_seq_one_letter_code
_entity_poly.pdbx_strand_id
1 'polypeptide(L)'
;MKSYPVEFRQKILDCYYNEPISQRQLAKRFCVTLSFVQKLLKQSRETGDIRPKTYRCGRHLKLTPEQMIALGELIEANNDATLAELSELFWQRTGIVLSVATVARMTERLKMTRPKNSTPSRKRYGKSTKT
;
A
#
# COMPACT_ATOMS: atom_id res chain seq x y z
N MET A 1 1.07 5.64 18.12
CA MET A 1 0.99 4.85 19.37
C MET A 1 0.90 3.37 19.02
N LYS A 2 1.51 2.51 19.84
CA LYS A 2 1.40 1.05 19.68
C LYS A 2 -0.02 0.62 20.02
N SER A 3 -0.61 -0.21 19.18
CA SER A 3 -1.93 -0.80 19.44
C SER A 3 -1.82 -1.88 20.51
N TYR A 4 -2.86 -2.03 21.33
CA TYR A 4 -2.97 -3.18 22.22
C TYR A 4 -2.93 -4.51 21.44
N PRO A 5 -2.29 -5.55 21.99
CA PRO A 5 -2.28 -6.89 21.40
C PRO A 5 -3.69 -7.44 21.20
N VAL A 6 -3.82 -8.38 20.26
CA VAL A 6 -5.12 -9.03 19.94
C VAL A 6 -5.65 -9.79 21.16
N GLU A 7 -4.79 -10.53 21.86
CA GLU A 7 -5.15 -11.26 23.10
C GLU A 7 -5.80 -10.35 24.16
N PHE A 8 -5.30 -9.13 24.33
CA PHE A 8 -5.85 -8.18 25.29
C PHE A 8 -7.25 -7.71 24.89
N ARG A 9 -7.48 -7.54 23.59
CA ARG A 9 -8.79 -7.16 23.05
C ARG A 9 -9.79 -8.29 23.11
N GLN A 10 -9.33 -9.52 22.87
CA GLN A 10 -10.15 -10.72 23.01
C GLN A 10 -10.67 -10.84 24.45
N LYS A 11 -9.79 -10.70 25.45
CA LYS A 11 -10.18 -10.70 26.87
C LYS A 11 -11.25 -9.66 27.22
N ILE A 12 -11.17 -8.47 26.63
CA ILE A 12 -12.18 -7.42 26.84
C ILE A 12 -13.53 -7.83 26.24
N LEU A 13 -13.53 -8.44 25.06
CA LEU A 13 -14.74 -8.95 24.41
C LEU A 13 -15.34 -10.12 25.18
N ASP A 14 -14.52 -11.07 25.61
CA ASP A 14 -14.96 -12.22 26.39
C ASP A 14 -15.64 -11.76 27.69
N CYS A 15 -15.03 -10.82 28.43
CA CYS A 15 -15.66 -10.23 29.61
C CYS A 15 -16.97 -9.50 29.30
N TYR A 16 -17.07 -8.84 28.14
CA TYR A 16 -18.29 -8.14 27.74
C TYR A 16 -19.45 -9.10 27.41
N TYR A 17 -19.15 -10.27 26.84
CA TYR A 17 -20.16 -11.26 26.46
C TYR A 17 -20.54 -12.22 27.59
N ASN A 18 -19.61 -12.51 28.50
CA ASN A 18 -19.82 -13.49 29.57
C ASN A 18 -20.37 -12.87 30.86
N GLU A 19 -20.29 -11.55 31.03
CA GLU A 19 -20.70 -10.88 32.25
C GLU A 19 -21.69 -9.73 31.96
N PRO A 20 -22.70 -9.49 32.79
CA PRO A 20 -23.55 -8.32 32.70
C PRO A 20 -22.78 -7.07 33.18
N ILE A 21 -21.91 -6.52 32.33
CA ILE A 21 -21.04 -5.37 32.64
C ILE A 21 -21.26 -4.20 31.67
N SER A 22 -21.31 -2.97 32.21
CA SER A 22 -21.35 -1.77 31.37
C SER A 22 -19.99 -1.49 30.72
N GLN A 23 -19.99 -0.86 29.53
CA GLN A 23 -18.74 -0.47 28.85
C GLN A 23 -17.85 0.44 29.71
N ARG A 24 -18.45 1.25 30.60
CA ARG A 24 -17.74 2.14 31.52
C ARG A 24 -17.05 1.39 32.64
N GLN A 25 -17.69 0.36 33.20
CA GLN A 25 -17.08 -0.53 34.18
C GLN A 25 -16.00 -1.40 33.54
N LEU A 26 -16.24 -1.88 32.31
CA LEU A 26 -15.25 -2.63 31.53
C LEU A 26 -13.98 -1.80 31.30
N ALA A 27 -14.13 -0.53 30.91
CA ALA A 27 -13.02 0.39 30.74
C ALA A 27 -12.21 0.57 32.05
N LYS A 28 -12.89 0.74 33.19
CA LYS A 28 -12.24 0.83 34.51
C LYS A 28 -11.51 -0.46 34.88
N ARG A 29 -12.13 -1.64 34.67
CA ARG A 29 -11.54 -2.95 35.00
C ARG A 29 -10.25 -3.23 34.25
N PHE A 30 -10.20 -2.85 32.98
CA PHE A 30 -9.03 -3.06 32.12
C PHE A 30 -8.08 -1.86 32.09
N CYS A 31 -8.31 -0.83 32.91
CA CYS A 31 -7.51 0.40 32.95
C CYS A 31 -7.35 1.07 31.57
N VAL A 32 -8.39 1.04 30.76
CA VAL A 32 -8.43 1.63 29.41
C VAL A 32 -9.45 2.76 29.32
N THR A 33 -9.35 3.56 28.27
CA THR A 33 -10.34 4.62 28.02
C THR A 33 -11.66 4.03 27.52
N LEU A 34 -12.78 4.68 27.87
CA LEU A 34 -14.12 4.29 27.38
C LEU A 34 -14.18 4.29 25.84
N SER A 35 -13.54 5.27 25.21
CA SER A 35 -13.49 5.39 23.75
C SER A 35 -12.80 4.20 23.07
N PHE A 36 -11.80 3.58 23.73
CA PHE A 36 -11.17 2.37 23.23
C PHE A 36 -12.14 1.18 23.24
N VAL A 37 -12.84 0.96 24.36
CA VAL A 37 -13.85 -0.10 24.49
C VAL A 37 -14.96 0.06 23.45
N GLN A 38 -15.50 1.28 23.31
CA GLN A 38 -16.54 1.58 22.31
C GLN A 38 -16.08 1.27 20.89
N LYS A 39 -14.86 1.69 20.52
CA LYS A 39 -14.29 1.42 19.19
C LYS A 39 -14.07 -0.06 18.95
N LEU A 40 -13.59 -0.79 19.97
CA LEU A 40 -13.37 -2.23 19.88
C LEU A 40 -14.69 -2.99 19.66
N LEU A 41 -15.71 -2.70 20.46
CA LEU A 41 -17.03 -3.32 20.32
C LEU A 41 -17.68 -2.98 18.98
N LYS A 42 -17.57 -1.72 18.54
CA LYS A 42 -18.05 -1.29 17.21
C LYS A 42 -17.36 -2.07 16.09
N GLN A 43 -16.03 -2.15 16.13
CA GLN A 43 -15.26 -2.88 15.12
C GLN A 43 -15.65 -4.37 15.08
N SER A 44 -15.77 -5.01 16.24
CA SER A 44 -16.19 -6.40 16.34
C SER A 44 -17.57 -6.64 15.74
N ARG A 45 -18.52 -5.70 15.93
CA ARG A 45 -19.88 -5.80 15.38
C ARG A 45 -19.93 -5.55 13.87
N GLU A 46 -19.15 -4.60 13.37
CA GLU A 46 -19.17 -4.22 11.95
C GLU A 46 -18.37 -5.17 11.06
N THR A 47 -17.25 -5.70 11.57
CA THR A 47 -16.28 -6.44 10.75
C THR A 47 -16.06 -7.88 11.18
N GLY A 48 -16.50 -8.25 12.39
CA GLY A 48 -16.13 -9.54 13.00
C GLY A 48 -14.64 -9.66 13.38
N ASP A 49 -13.82 -8.64 13.10
CA ASP A 49 -12.39 -8.64 13.38
C ASP A 49 -12.04 -7.68 14.53
N ILE A 50 -11.10 -8.10 15.35
CA ILE A 50 -10.62 -7.40 16.55
C ILE A 50 -9.18 -6.93 16.40
N ARG A 51 -8.53 -7.31 15.30
CA ARG A 51 -7.16 -6.92 14.97
C ARG A 51 -7.06 -5.40 14.81
N PRO A 52 -5.92 -4.80 15.18
CA PRO A 52 -5.75 -3.36 14.98
C PRO A 52 -5.89 -3.03 13.51
N LYS A 53 -6.74 -2.04 13.20
CA LYS A 53 -6.72 -1.41 11.88
C LYS A 53 -5.30 -0.88 11.67
N THR A 54 -4.55 -1.55 10.80
CA THR A 54 -3.20 -1.11 10.48
C THR A 54 -3.34 0.17 9.66
N TYR A 55 -2.92 1.30 10.22
CA TYR A 55 -2.83 2.59 9.53
C TYR A 55 -1.92 2.57 8.28
N ARG A 56 -1.30 1.44 7.95
CA ARG A 56 -0.45 1.24 6.77
C ARG A 56 -1.24 0.89 5.51
N CYS A 57 -2.42 1.48 5.32
CA CYS A 57 -2.96 1.64 3.99
C CYS A 57 -2.32 2.89 3.40
N GLY A 58 -1.06 2.77 2.95
CA GLY A 58 -0.46 3.83 2.14
C GLY A 58 -1.34 4.13 0.92
N ARG A 59 -1.09 5.25 0.23
CA ARG A 59 -1.83 5.61 -0.98
C ARG A 59 -1.94 4.39 -1.91
N HIS A 60 -3.17 4.02 -2.28
CA HIS A 60 -3.42 2.96 -3.25
C HIS A 60 -2.58 3.21 -4.51
N LEU A 61 -1.99 2.15 -5.06
CA LEU A 61 -1.19 2.27 -6.26
C LEU A 61 -2.08 2.85 -7.38
N LYS A 62 -1.50 3.73 -8.20
CA LYS A 62 -2.20 4.27 -9.39
C LYS A 62 -2.56 3.17 -10.40
N LEU A 63 -1.87 2.03 -10.33
CA LEU A 63 -2.05 0.91 -11.24
C LEU A 63 -2.91 -0.18 -10.60
N THR A 64 -3.80 -0.75 -11.39
CA THR A 64 -4.49 -1.99 -11.03
C THR A 64 -3.51 -3.17 -10.99
N PRO A 65 -3.86 -4.29 -10.33
CA PRO A 65 -3.01 -5.48 -10.32
C PRO A 65 -2.64 -5.97 -11.73
N GLU A 66 -3.59 -5.95 -12.67
CA GLU A 66 -3.38 -6.33 -14.07
C GLU A 66 -2.35 -5.43 -14.76
N GLN A 67 -2.45 -4.12 -14.54
CA GLN A 67 -1.50 -3.14 -15.10
C GLN A 67 -0.11 -3.29 -14.48
N MET A 68 -0.03 -3.75 -13.23
CA MET A 68 1.25 -4.04 -12.58
C MET A 68 1.93 -5.27 -13.19
N ILE A 69 1.16 -6.29 -13.56
CA ILE A 69 1.65 -7.48 -14.29
C ILE A 69 2.15 -7.06 -15.68
N ALA A 70 1.34 -6.30 -16.43
CA ALA A 70 1.72 -5.81 -17.76
C ALA A 70 3.01 -4.97 -17.74
N LEU A 71 3.22 -4.17 -16.68
CA LEU A 71 4.46 -3.43 -16.48
C LEU A 71 5.65 -4.36 -16.21
N GLY A 72 5.47 -5.41 -15.39
CA GLY A 72 6.50 -6.42 -15.14
C GLY A 72 6.94 -7.14 -16.42
N GLU A 73 5.99 -7.60 -17.22
CA GLU A 73 6.28 -8.23 -18.53
C GLU A 73 7.04 -7.30 -19.48
N LEU A 74 6.67 -6.02 -19.52
CA LEU A 74 7.36 -5.02 -20.34
C LEU A 74 8.80 -4.80 -19.90
N ILE A 75 9.06 -4.82 -18.58
CA ILE A 75 10.41 -4.68 -18.02
C ILE A 75 11.25 -5.92 -18.36
N GLU A 76 10.69 -7.12 -18.24
CA GLU A 76 11.40 -8.37 -18.59
C GLU A 76 11.73 -8.44 -20.08
N ALA A 77 10.79 -8.06 -20.94
CA ALA A 77 11.00 -8.04 -22.39
C ALA A 77 12.00 -6.96 -22.83
N ASN A 78 12.14 -5.87 -22.07
CA ASN A 78 12.97 -4.70 -22.43
C ASN A 78 13.93 -4.32 -21.31
N ASN A 79 14.75 -5.26 -20.85
CA ASN A 79 15.64 -5.08 -19.70
C ASN A 79 16.67 -3.91 -19.85
N ASP A 80 17.02 -3.56 -21.10
CA ASP A 80 17.93 -2.45 -21.41
C ASP A 80 17.24 -1.09 -21.60
N ALA A 81 15.90 -1.05 -21.61
CA ALA A 81 15.15 0.17 -21.80
C ALA A 81 15.32 1.15 -20.63
N THR A 82 15.40 2.42 -20.96
CA THR A 82 15.38 3.50 -19.98
C THR A 82 13.98 3.66 -19.38
N LEU A 83 13.89 4.30 -18.21
CA LEU A 83 12.59 4.54 -17.56
C LEU A 83 11.63 5.40 -18.40
N ALA A 84 12.17 6.27 -19.27
CA ALA A 84 11.38 7.07 -20.20
C ALA A 84 10.81 6.20 -21.33
N GLU A 85 11.62 5.28 -21.88
CA GLU A 85 11.17 4.32 -22.90
C GLU A 85 10.15 3.35 -22.33
N LEU A 86 10.34 2.83 -21.11
CA LEU A 86 9.35 1.99 -20.43
C LEU A 86 8.02 2.72 -20.23
N SER A 87 8.05 4.03 -19.95
CA SER A 87 6.85 4.85 -19.83
C SER A 87 6.09 4.95 -21.15
N GLU A 88 6.80 5.12 -22.26
CA GLU A 88 6.24 5.22 -23.60
C GLU A 88 5.66 3.86 -24.05
N LEU A 89 6.42 2.78 -23.87
CA LEU A 89 5.97 1.41 -24.18
C LEU A 89 4.75 1.02 -23.35
N PHE A 90 4.70 1.42 -22.08
CA PHE A 90 3.54 1.19 -21.23
C PHE A 90 2.31 1.95 -21.72
N TRP A 91 2.47 3.20 -22.16
CA TRP A 91 1.39 3.98 -22.76
C TRP A 91 0.89 3.33 -24.06
N GLN A 92 1.79 2.87 -24.93
CA GLN A 92 1.40 2.19 -26.17
C GLN A 92 0.62 0.89 -25.92
N ARG A 93 0.96 0.15 -24.86
CA ARG A 93 0.31 -1.12 -24.52
C ARG A 93 -1.02 -0.96 -23.77
N THR A 94 -1.12 0.03 -22.88
CA THR A 94 -2.25 0.14 -21.94
C THR A 94 -3.10 1.42 -22.11
N GLY A 95 -2.62 2.38 -22.90
CA GLY A 95 -3.23 3.70 -23.06
C GLY A 95 -3.02 4.64 -21.86
N ILE A 96 -2.29 4.21 -20.82
CA ILE A 96 -2.16 4.97 -19.56
C ILE A 96 -0.82 5.70 -19.52
N VAL A 97 -0.89 7.01 -19.29
CA VAL A 97 0.30 7.85 -19.12
C VAL A 97 0.82 7.72 -17.70
N LEU A 98 1.99 7.09 -17.56
CA LEU A 98 2.76 7.13 -16.32
C LEU A 98 3.83 8.21 -16.42
N SER A 99 4.19 8.81 -15.28
CA SER A 99 5.41 9.63 -15.22
C SER A 99 6.62 8.74 -15.01
N VAL A 100 7.79 9.19 -15.46
CA VAL A 100 9.08 8.50 -15.23
C VAL A 100 9.29 8.17 -13.74
N ALA A 101 8.93 9.10 -12.84
CA ALA A 101 9.00 8.89 -11.39
C ALA A 101 8.01 7.84 -10.87
N THR A 102 6.90 7.60 -11.58
CA THR A 102 5.97 6.51 -11.26
C THR A 102 6.56 5.17 -11.69
N VAL A 103 7.12 5.08 -12.91
CA VAL A 103 7.82 3.89 -13.40
C VAL A 103 9.00 3.51 -12.50
N ALA A 104 9.81 4.49 -12.07
CA ALA A 104 10.91 4.28 -11.12
C ALA A 104 10.46 3.66 -9.78
N ARG A 105 9.37 4.20 -9.19
CA ARG A 105 8.83 3.67 -7.94
C ARG A 105 8.23 2.28 -8.12
N MET A 106 7.64 1.98 -9.28
CA MET A 106 7.06 0.66 -9.55
C MET A 106 8.15 -0.40 -9.77
N THR A 107 9.18 -0.09 -10.55
CA THR A 107 10.33 -0.97 -10.80
C THR A 107 11.06 -1.32 -9.49
N GLU A 108 11.30 -0.34 -8.61
CA GLU A 108 11.88 -0.56 -7.28
C GLU A 108 11.01 -1.50 -6.43
N ARG A 109 9.69 -1.33 -6.48
CA ARG A 109 8.74 -2.12 -5.70
C ARG A 109 8.61 -3.56 -6.20
N LEU A 110 8.79 -3.78 -7.50
CA LEU A 110 8.88 -5.10 -8.12
C LEU A 110 10.24 -5.78 -7.85
N LYS A 111 11.19 -5.11 -7.17
CA LYS A 111 12.56 -5.60 -6.89
C LYS A 111 13.31 -6.05 -8.14
N MET A 112 12.92 -5.56 -9.31
CA MET A 112 13.61 -5.86 -10.57
C MET A 112 14.84 -4.97 -10.67
N THR A 113 15.98 -5.50 -10.23
CA THR A 113 17.27 -4.82 -10.38
C THR A 113 17.77 -4.98 -11.81
N ARG A 114 17.91 -3.85 -12.51
CA ARG A 114 18.55 -3.80 -13.83
C ARG A 114 19.98 -4.40 -13.75
N PRO A 115 20.33 -5.44 -14.51
CA PRO A 115 21.72 -5.81 -14.71
C PRO A 115 22.41 -4.67 -15.47
N LYS A 116 23.44 -4.09 -14.85
CA LYS A 116 24.15 -2.93 -15.37
C LYS A 116 25.11 -3.36 -16.48
N ASN A 117 24.58 -3.55 -17.69
CA ASN A 117 25.40 -3.77 -18.87
C ASN A 117 25.32 -2.56 -19.81
N SER A 118 26.50 -2.00 -20.10
CA SER A 118 26.80 -0.96 -21.09
C SER A 118 26.47 0.51 -20.79
N THR A 119 27.44 1.35 -21.15
CA THR A 119 27.52 2.80 -21.03
C THR A 119 26.32 3.53 -21.63
N PRO A 120 25.72 4.53 -20.96
CA PRO A 120 24.62 5.29 -21.53
C PRO A 120 25.15 6.23 -22.62
N SER A 121 24.87 5.92 -23.89
CA SER A 121 25.04 6.89 -24.96
C SER A 121 23.95 7.95 -24.80
N ARG A 122 24.36 9.17 -24.45
CA ARG A 122 23.45 10.29 -24.16
C ARG A 122 22.87 10.81 -25.48
N LYS A 123 21.75 10.25 -25.96
CA LYS A 123 20.96 10.86 -27.03
C LYS A 123 20.30 12.13 -26.51
N ARG A 124 20.90 13.28 -26.83
CA ARG A 124 20.34 14.61 -26.56
C ARG A 124 19.15 14.83 -27.50
N TYR A 125 17.93 14.72 -26.99
CA TYR A 125 16.77 15.29 -27.68
C TYR A 125 16.87 16.81 -27.60
N GLY A 126 17.24 17.44 -28.70
CA GLY A 126 17.27 18.89 -28.85
C GLY A 126 15.88 19.47 -28.63
N LYS A 127 15.76 20.44 -27.73
CA LYS A 127 14.54 21.22 -27.58
C LYS A 127 14.37 22.08 -28.83
N SER A 128 13.33 21.81 -29.63
CA SER A 128 12.87 22.73 -30.67
C SER A 128 12.33 23.99 -30.00
N THR A 129 13.09 25.08 -30.05
CA THR A 129 12.59 26.43 -29.78
C THR A 129 11.65 26.82 -30.91
N LYS A 130 10.35 26.98 -30.62
CA LYS A 130 9.42 27.65 -31.53
C LYS A 130 9.56 29.16 -31.32
N THR A 131 9.73 29.87 -32.43
CA THR A 131 9.73 31.33 -32.61
C THR A 131 8.42 31.95 -32.19
#